data_AF-C0J3A6-F1
#
_entry.id   AF-C0J3A6-F1
#
_cell.length_a   1.000
_cell.length_b   1.000
_cell.length_c   1.000
_cell.angle_alpha   90.00
_cell.angle_beta   90.00
_cell.angle_gamma   90.00
#
_symmetry.space_group_name_H-M   'P 1'
#
loop_
_entity.id
_entity.type
_entity.pdbx_description
1 polymer ?
#
loop_
_entity_poly.entity_id
_entity_poly.type
_entity_poly.pdbx_seq_one_letter_code
_entity_poly.pdbx_strand_id
1 'polypeptide(L)'
;GGGHKRLYRKIDFRRNEKDIYGRIVTIEYDPNRNAYICLIHYGDGEKKYILHPRGAIIGDTVVSGTEVPIKMGNALPLTDMPLGTAIHNIEITLGKGGQLARAAGAVAKLIAKEGKSATLKLPSGEVRLISKNCSATVGQVGNVGVNQKNLGKAGSKCWLGKRPIVRGVVMNPVDHPHGGGEGRAPIGR
;
A
#
# COMPACT_ATOMS: atom_id res chain seq x y z
N GLY A 1 17.83 -3.08 12.30
CA GLY A 1 18.38 -1.93 13.06
C GLY A 1 19.60 -1.37 12.36
N GLY A 2 20.04 -0.16 12.73
CA GLY A 2 21.21 0.52 12.12
C GLY A 2 20.93 1.26 10.79
N GLY A 3 19.67 1.52 10.47
CA GLY A 3 19.29 2.28 9.27
C GLY A 3 19.29 3.79 9.52
N HIS A 4 19.15 4.56 8.45
CA HIS A 4 19.04 6.03 8.55
C HIS A 4 17.79 6.44 9.36
N LYS A 5 17.91 7.50 10.18
CA LYS A 5 16.79 8.07 10.94
C LYS A 5 15.68 8.54 9.97
N ARG A 6 14.42 8.28 10.30
CA ARG A 6 13.26 8.64 9.46
C ARG A 6 12.26 9.44 10.28
N LEU A 7 11.65 10.42 9.64
CA LEU A 7 10.49 11.12 10.18
C LEU A 7 9.23 10.45 9.64
N TYR A 8 8.24 10.26 10.52
CA TYR A 8 6.97 9.67 10.13
C TYR A 8 6.06 10.74 9.51
N ARG A 9 5.64 10.50 8.27
CA ARG A 9 4.60 11.31 7.62
C ARG A 9 3.23 10.68 7.88
N LYS A 10 2.36 11.43 8.55
CA LYS A 10 0.98 11.04 8.86
C LYS A 10 0.15 11.06 7.57
N ILE A 11 -0.20 9.88 7.08
CA ILE A 11 -1.09 9.70 5.93
C ILE A 11 -2.53 9.62 6.43
N ASP A 12 -3.45 10.25 5.71
CA ASP A 12 -4.87 9.97 5.81
C ASP A 12 -5.26 8.73 4.99
N PHE A 13 -5.33 7.58 5.66
CA PHE A 13 -5.82 6.33 5.06
C PHE A 13 -7.34 6.21 5.06
N ARG A 14 -8.04 7.06 5.82
CA ARG A 14 -9.51 6.99 5.98
C ARG A 14 -10.24 7.88 4.98
N ARG A 15 -9.56 8.92 4.47
CA ARG A 15 -10.15 9.92 3.57
C ARG A 15 -11.36 10.58 4.25
N ASN A 16 -11.10 11.13 5.44
CA ASN A 16 -12.15 11.63 6.34
C ASN A 16 -12.88 12.87 5.79
N GLU A 17 -12.21 13.68 4.98
CA GLU A 17 -12.82 14.86 4.34
C GLU A 17 -13.79 14.40 3.25
N LYS A 18 -15.07 14.29 3.63
CA LYS A 18 -16.15 13.89 2.73
C LYS A 18 -16.70 15.11 2.00
N ASP A 19 -16.92 14.94 0.70
CA ASP A 19 -17.53 15.88 -0.23
C ASP A 19 -16.79 17.23 -0.38
N ILE A 20 -15.55 17.30 0.13
CA ILE A 20 -14.66 18.44 -0.02
C ILE A 20 -13.60 18.10 -1.08
N TYR A 21 -13.55 18.94 -2.12
CA TYR A 21 -12.52 18.84 -3.15
C TYR A 21 -11.17 19.28 -2.59
N GLY A 22 -10.15 18.47 -2.87
CA GLY A 22 -8.76 18.78 -2.59
C GLY A 22 -7.91 18.75 -3.85
N ARG A 23 -6.94 19.67 -3.93
CA ARG A 23 -5.99 19.75 -5.04
C ARG A 23 -4.66 19.13 -4.65
N ILE A 24 -4.08 18.33 -5.53
CA ILE A 24 -2.72 17.79 -5.36
C ILE A 24 -1.72 18.93 -5.57
N VAL A 25 -0.93 19.23 -4.54
CA VAL A 25 0.05 20.32 -4.56
C VAL A 25 1.46 19.79 -4.84
N THR A 26 1.83 18.69 -4.21
CA THR A 26 3.14 18.06 -4.38
C THR A 26 3.02 16.55 -4.43
N ILE A 27 3.98 15.92 -5.10
CA ILE A 27 4.21 14.47 -5.07
C ILE A 27 5.59 14.27 -4.45
N GLU A 28 5.66 13.53 -3.35
CA GLU A 28 6.84 13.45 -2.50
C GLU A 28 7.30 12.02 -2.27
N TYR A 29 8.61 11.86 -2.13
CA TYR A 29 9.24 10.64 -1.64
C TYR A 29 9.01 10.46 -0.13
N ASP A 30 8.48 9.32 0.30
CA ASP A 30 8.41 8.95 1.71
C ASP A 30 9.34 7.78 2.05
N PRO A 31 10.22 7.90 3.06
CA PRO A 31 11.16 6.85 3.43
C PRO A 31 10.54 5.69 4.22
N ASN A 32 9.28 5.79 4.66
CA ASN A 32 8.63 4.78 5.51
C ASN A 32 7.79 3.77 4.71
N ARG A 33 7.61 4.01 3.41
CA ARG A 33 6.89 3.12 2.50
C ARG A 33 7.56 3.11 1.13
N ASN A 34 7.15 2.17 0.28
CA ASN A 34 7.67 2.09 -1.09
C ASN A 34 6.91 3.01 -2.06
N ALA A 35 5.65 3.36 -1.77
CA ALA A 35 4.85 4.25 -2.60
C ALA A 35 5.22 5.73 -2.39
N TYR A 36 5.05 6.54 -3.42
CA TYR A 36 5.04 8.00 -3.27
C TYR A 36 3.78 8.47 -2.56
N ILE A 37 3.83 9.68 -2.01
CA ILE A 37 2.67 10.32 -1.37
C ILE A 37 2.37 11.65 -2.06
N CYS A 38 1.10 12.06 -2.01
CA CYS A 38 0.68 13.37 -2.45
C CYS A 38 0.34 14.24 -1.25
N LEU A 39 0.75 15.50 -1.27
CA LEU A 39 0.17 16.52 -0.39
C LEU A 39 -1.08 17.08 -1.06
N ILE A 40 -2.21 17.00 -0.35
CA ILE A 40 -3.48 17.60 -0.77
C ILE A 40 -3.71 18.86 0.04
N HIS A 41 -4.14 19.92 -0.63
CA HIS A 41 -4.79 21.07 0.01
C HIS A 41 -6.30 20.97 -0.27
N TYR A 42 -7.09 20.83 0.79
CA TYR A 42 -8.54 20.81 0.72
C TYR A 42 -9.11 22.23 0.70
N GLY A 43 -10.34 22.37 0.21
CA GLY A 43 -11.02 23.67 0.12
C GLY A 43 -11.29 24.36 1.47
N ASP A 44 -11.33 23.59 2.56
CA ASP A 44 -11.44 24.05 3.94
C ASP A 44 -10.11 24.57 4.54
N GLY A 45 -9.01 24.46 3.79
CA GLY A 45 -7.66 24.84 4.21
C GLY A 45 -6.87 23.72 4.88
N GLU A 46 -7.47 22.55 5.13
CA GLU A 46 -6.75 21.41 5.68
C GLU A 46 -5.75 20.83 4.68
N LYS A 47 -4.65 20.29 5.23
CA LYS A 47 -3.58 19.66 4.44
C LYS A 47 -3.37 18.24 4.91
N LYS A 48 -3.49 17.28 4.00
CA LYS A 48 -3.30 15.86 4.32
C LYS A 48 -2.44 15.18 3.27
N TYR A 49 -1.68 14.18 3.72
CA TYR A 49 -0.98 13.29 2.82
C TYR A 49 -1.86 12.09 2.46
N ILE A 50 -1.86 11.73 1.18
CA ILE A 50 -2.43 10.46 0.69
C ILE A 50 -1.38 9.64 -0.04
N LEU A 51 -1.69 8.38 -0.33
CA LEU A 51 -0.90 7.59 -1.27
C LEU A 51 -1.05 8.17 -2.68
N HIS A 52 0.06 8.24 -3.43
CA HIS A 52 0.03 8.68 -4.82
C HIS A 52 -0.68 7.63 -5.69
N PRO A 53 -1.80 7.97 -6.35
CA PRO A 53 -2.40 7.10 -7.35
C PRO A 53 -1.64 7.24 -8.67
N ARG A 54 -1.44 6.12 -9.36
CA ARG A 54 -0.72 6.07 -10.64
C ARG A 54 -1.39 6.99 -11.66
N GLY A 55 -0.60 7.87 -12.27
CA GLY A 55 -1.07 8.79 -13.30
C GLY A 55 -1.59 10.13 -12.78
N ALA A 56 -1.76 10.30 -11.47
CA ALA A 56 -2.10 11.61 -10.92
C ALA A 56 -0.91 12.56 -11.03
N ILE A 57 -1.21 13.78 -11.46
CA ILE A 57 -0.26 14.88 -11.63
C ILE A 57 -0.55 16.00 -10.62
N ILE A 58 0.44 16.89 -10.46
CA ILE A 58 0.26 18.10 -9.65
C ILE A 58 -0.84 18.96 -10.28
N GLY A 59 -1.78 19.41 -9.46
CA GLY A 59 -2.94 20.19 -9.89
C GLY A 59 -4.23 19.40 -10.06
N ASP A 60 -4.17 18.07 -10.10
CA ASP A 60 -5.37 17.25 -10.13
C ASP A 60 -6.23 17.44 -8.87
N THR A 61 -7.55 17.38 -9.07
CA THR A 61 -8.53 17.38 -7.99
C THR A 61 -8.90 15.96 -7.59
N VAL A 62 -8.96 15.75 -6.27
CA VAL A 62 -9.38 14.50 -5.65
C VAL A 62 -10.44 14.81 -4.59
N VAL A 63 -11.39 13.90 -4.45
CA VAL A 63 -12.50 14.04 -3.50
C VAL A 63 -12.84 12.67 -2.92
N SER A 64 -13.36 12.67 -1.70
CA SER A 64 -13.85 11.48 -1.00
C SER A 64 -15.32 11.66 -0.69
N GLY A 65 -16.15 10.63 -0.81
CA GLY A 65 -17.58 10.77 -0.53
C GLY A 65 -18.42 9.67 -1.15
N THR A 66 -19.73 9.74 -0.88
CA THR A 66 -20.76 8.97 -1.56
C THR A 66 -21.15 9.70 -2.85
N GLU A 67 -21.48 8.98 -3.93
CA GLU A 67 -21.92 9.59 -5.20
C GLU A 67 -20.89 10.49 -5.91
N VAL A 68 -19.62 10.36 -5.54
CA VAL A 68 -18.52 11.09 -6.17
C VAL A 68 -18.20 10.54 -7.57
N PRO A 69 -17.63 11.32 -8.50
CA PRO A 69 -17.19 10.79 -9.79
C PRO A 69 -16.16 9.68 -9.65
N ILE A 70 -16.30 8.61 -10.43
CA ILE A 70 -15.36 7.48 -10.48
C ILE A 70 -14.12 7.91 -11.28
N LYS A 71 -13.24 8.69 -10.64
CA LYS A 71 -11.97 9.18 -11.18
C LYS A 71 -10.82 8.66 -10.34
N MET A 72 -9.66 8.45 -10.96
CA MET A 72 -8.44 8.04 -10.25
C MET A 72 -8.13 9.00 -9.09
N GLY A 73 -7.83 8.44 -7.91
CA GLY A 73 -7.56 9.19 -6.69
C GLY A 73 -8.79 9.57 -5.86
N ASN A 74 -10.00 9.45 -6.41
CA ASN A 74 -11.22 9.61 -5.63
C ASN A 74 -11.47 8.38 -4.75
N ALA A 75 -12.02 8.62 -3.56
CA ALA A 75 -12.32 7.55 -2.61
C ALA A 75 -13.82 7.47 -2.34
N LEU A 76 -14.37 6.27 -2.48
CA LEU A 76 -15.81 6.01 -2.39
C LEU A 76 -16.05 4.69 -1.65
N PRO A 77 -17.27 4.45 -1.15
CA PRO A 77 -17.69 3.12 -0.74
C PRO A 77 -17.66 2.14 -1.92
N LEU A 78 -17.39 0.86 -1.63
CA LEU A 78 -17.46 -0.20 -2.65
C LEU A 78 -18.87 -0.32 -3.26
N THR A 79 -19.92 0.13 -2.56
CA THR A 79 -21.30 0.22 -3.08
C THR A 79 -21.40 1.04 -4.36
N ASP A 80 -20.63 2.13 -4.49
CA ASP A 80 -20.79 3.09 -5.60
C ASP A 80 -19.84 2.79 -6.78
N MET A 81 -18.80 1.99 -6.55
CA MET A 81 -17.79 1.68 -7.57
C MET A 81 -18.26 0.63 -8.59
N PRO A 82 -18.17 0.82 -9.91
CA PRO A 82 -18.63 -0.18 -10.87
C PRO A 82 -17.83 -1.49 -10.78
N LEU A 83 -18.43 -2.59 -11.22
CA LEU A 83 -17.72 -3.86 -11.30
C LEU A 83 -16.53 -3.75 -12.25
N GLY A 84 -15.43 -4.42 -11.91
CA GLY A 84 -14.21 -4.42 -12.69
C GLY A 84 -13.27 -3.24 -12.43
N THR A 85 -13.65 -2.26 -11.60
CA THR A 85 -12.77 -1.12 -11.27
C THR A 85 -11.48 -1.59 -10.59
N ALA A 86 -10.37 -0.99 -11.01
CA ALA A 86 -9.10 -1.05 -10.30
C ALA A 86 -9.17 -0.14 -9.07
N ILE A 87 -8.84 -0.69 -7.91
CA ILE A 87 -8.95 -0.02 -6.62
C ILE A 87 -7.70 -0.28 -5.75
N HIS A 88 -7.42 0.64 -4.83
CA HIS A 88 -6.35 0.54 -3.85
C HIS A 88 -6.77 1.17 -2.52
N ASN A 89 -5.93 1.02 -1.49
CA ASN A 89 -6.19 1.56 -0.14
C ASN A 89 -7.58 1.16 0.42
N ILE A 90 -7.83 -0.15 0.49
CA ILE A 90 -9.16 -0.70 0.81
C ILE A 90 -9.31 -0.96 2.30
N GLU A 91 -10.44 -0.57 2.88
CA GLU A 91 -10.79 -0.89 4.26
C GLU A 91 -11.19 -2.37 4.43
N ILE A 92 -10.68 -3.04 5.46
CA ILE A 92 -11.16 -4.38 5.84
C ILE A 92 -12.44 -4.25 6.68
N THR A 93 -12.43 -3.27 7.60
CA THR A 93 -13.56 -2.95 8.47
C THR A 93 -13.88 -1.48 8.28
N LEU A 94 -15.17 -1.18 8.16
CA LEU A 94 -15.69 0.18 7.98
C LEU A 94 -15.06 1.16 9.00
N GLY A 95 -14.51 2.27 8.50
CA GLY A 95 -13.98 3.37 9.32
C GLY A 95 -12.62 3.10 9.97
N LYS A 96 -12.01 1.92 9.78
CA LYS A 96 -10.64 1.64 10.27
C LYS A 96 -9.56 2.15 9.33
N GLY A 97 -9.93 2.73 8.18
CA GLY A 97 -9.00 3.22 7.16
C GLY A 97 -8.44 2.09 6.29
N GLY A 98 -7.90 2.49 5.15
CA GLY A 98 -7.37 1.54 4.18
C GLY A 98 -6.21 0.73 4.75
N GLN A 99 -6.32 -0.60 4.64
CA GLN A 99 -5.32 -1.56 5.13
C GLN A 99 -4.75 -2.40 3.99
N LEU A 100 -5.56 -2.72 2.98
CA LEU A 100 -5.19 -3.55 1.84
C LEU A 100 -4.76 -2.72 0.63
N ALA A 101 -3.93 -3.33 -0.22
CA ALA A 101 -3.44 -2.75 -1.48
C ALA A 101 -2.84 -1.33 -1.31
N ARG A 102 -1.85 -1.19 -0.42
CA ARG A 102 -1.15 0.09 -0.14
C ARG A 102 0.28 0.17 -0.67
N ALA A 103 0.85 -0.97 -1.05
CA ALA A 103 2.22 -1.03 -1.55
C ALA A 103 2.30 -0.37 -2.95
N ALA A 104 3.48 0.12 -3.30
CA ALA A 104 3.77 0.62 -4.64
C ALA A 104 3.34 -0.39 -5.72
N GLY A 105 2.63 0.09 -6.74
CA GLY A 105 2.06 -0.74 -7.80
C GLY A 105 0.92 -1.67 -7.38
N ALA A 106 0.50 -1.69 -6.12
CA ALA A 106 -0.60 -2.55 -5.70
C ALA A 106 -1.92 -2.11 -6.33
N VAL A 107 -2.70 -3.10 -6.78
CA VAL A 107 -4.04 -2.94 -7.34
C VAL A 107 -4.88 -4.14 -6.94
N ALA A 108 -6.11 -3.87 -6.52
CA ALA A 108 -7.15 -4.88 -6.37
C ALA A 108 -8.24 -4.61 -7.41
N LYS A 109 -9.04 -5.64 -7.71
CA LYS A 109 -10.15 -5.53 -8.66
C LYS A 109 -11.45 -5.90 -7.98
N LEU A 110 -12.48 -5.07 -8.16
CA LEU A 110 -13.84 -5.39 -7.73
C LEU A 110 -14.46 -6.40 -8.71
N ILE A 111 -14.76 -7.62 -8.26
CA ILE A 111 -15.31 -8.69 -9.12
C ILE A 111 -16.84 -8.65 -9.10
N ALA A 112 -17.41 -8.72 -7.91
CA ALA A 112 -18.85 -8.89 -7.73
C ALA A 112 -19.35 -8.12 -6.51
N LYS A 113 -20.66 -7.90 -6.46
CA LYS A 113 -21.36 -7.22 -5.37
C LYS A 113 -22.61 -8.00 -5.01
N GLU A 114 -22.54 -8.82 -3.98
CA GLU A 114 -23.64 -9.71 -3.58
C GLU A 114 -24.11 -9.40 -2.15
N GLY A 115 -25.42 -9.23 -1.97
CA GLY A 115 -26.00 -8.93 -0.66
C GLY A 115 -25.33 -7.72 0.04
N LYS A 116 -24.73 -7.95 1.21
CA LYS A 116 -24.04 -6.93 2.02
C LYS A 116 -22.52 -6.84 1.75
N SER A 117 -21.99 -7.69 0.87
CA SER A 117 -20.55 -7.86 0.65
C SER A 117 -20.15 -7.63 -0.82
N ALA A 118 -18.93 -7.15 -1.01
CA ALA A 118 -18.24 -7.02 -2.27
C ALA A 118 -17.11 -8.03 -2.34
N THR A 119 -16.98 -8.70 -3.48
CA THR A 119 -15.94 -9.68 -3.76
C THR A 119 -14.79 -8.99 -4.45
N LEU A 120 -13.62 -8.97 -3.80
CA LEU A 120 -12.41 -8.32 -4.31
C LEU A 120 -11.34 -9.36 -4.64
N LYS A 121 -10.67 -9.18 -5.78
CA LYS A 121 -9.41 -9.87 -6.08
C LYS A 121 -8.25 -9.03 -5.61
N LEU A 122 -7.52 -9.52 -4.62
CA LEU A 122 -6.38 -8.84 -4.01
C LEU A 122 -5.12 -8.96 -4.88
N PRO A 123 -4.09 -8.12 -4.64
CA PRO A 123 -2.80 -8.23 -5.32
C PRO A 123 -2.12 -9.59 -5.15
N SER A 124 -2.43 -10.32 -4.06
CA SER A 124 -1.94 -11.69 -3.81
C SER A 124 -2.60 -12.75 -4.71
N GLY A 125 -3.67 -12.39 -5.43
CA GLY A 125 -4.53 -13.34 -6.16
C GLY A 125 -5.68 -13.90 -5.32
N GLU A 126 -5.65 -13.71 -3.99
CA GLU A 126 -6.73 -14.10 -3.07
C GLU A 126 -8.03 -13.38 -3.43
N VAL A 127 -9.13 -14.12 -3.43
CA VAL A 127 -10.48 -13.58 -3.54
C VAL A 127 -11.07 -13.44 -2.15
N ARG A 128 -11.45 -12.23 -1.77
CA ARG A 128 -11.90 -11.91 -0.42
C ARG A 128 -13.20 -11.13 -0.42
N LEU A 129 -14.10 -11.49 0.50
CA LEU A 129 -15.34 -10.76 0.76
C LEU A 129 -15.11 -9.64 1.78
N ILE A 130 -15.56 -8.44 1.43
CA ILE A 130 -15.47 -7.23 2.26
C ILE A 130 -16.84 -6.54 2.24
N SER A 131 -17.23 -5.84 3.32
CA SER A 131 -18.51 -5.12 3.32
C SER A 131 -18.58 -4.09 2.19
N LYS A 132 -19.74 -3.97 1.51
CA LYS A 132 -19.93 -2.96 0.45
C LYS A 132 -19.76 -1.51 0.95
N ASN A 133 -20.00 -1.29 2.24
CA ASN A 133 -19.89 0.03 2.85
C ASN A 133 -18.44 0.47 3.09
N CYS A 134 -17.48 -0.47 3.06
CA CYS A 134 -16.07 -0.15 3.21
C CYS A 134 -15.61 0.81 2.10
N SER A 135 -14.73 1.74 2.47
CA SER A 135 -14.17 2.70 1.51
C SER A 135 -12.98 2.11 0.77
N ALA A 136 -12.80 2.53 -0.47
CA ALA A 136 -11.63 2.27 -1.29
C ALA A 136 -11.30 3.49 -2.15
N THR A 137 -10.08 3.56 -2.67
CA THR A 137 -9.66 4.62 -3.61
C THR A 137 -9.56 4.04 -5.02
N VAL A 138 -10.10 4.75 -6.01
CA VAL A 138 -10.07 4.32 -7.41
C VAL A 138 -8.65 4.48 -7.97
N GLY A 139 -8.19 3.46 -8.70
CA GLY A 139 -6.90 3.41 -9.36
C GLY A 139 -5.90 2.43 -8.71
N GLN A 140 -4.68 2.44 -9.24
CA GLN A 140 -3.54 1.67 -8.76
C GLN A 140 -2.59 2.58 -7.97
N VAL A 141 -1.87 2.05 -6.98
CA VAL A 141 -0.81 2.82 -6.29
C VAL A 141 0.35 3.09 -7.24
N GLY A 142 0.92 4.31 -7.20
CA GLY A 142 2.07 4.70 -8.01
C GLY A 142 3.36 3.91 -7.71
N ASN A 143 4.45 4.33 -8.35
CA ASN A 143 5.80 3.74 -8.21
C ASN A 143 5.89 2.23 -8.58
N VAL A 144 5.24 1.83 -9.67
CA VAL A 144 5.16 0.42 -10.12
C VAL A 144 6.55 -0.22 -10.33
N GLY A 145 7.53 0.56 -10.78
CA GLY A 145 8.90 0.09 -11.07
C GLY A 145 9.76 -0.18 -9.84
N VAL A 146 9.27 0.03 -8.61
CA VAL A 146 10.11 -0.10 -7.40
C VAL A 146 10.74 -1.48 -7.24
N ASN A 147 10.06 -2.53 -7.73
CA ASN A 147 10.53 -3.90 -7.64
C ASN A 147 11.71 -4.20 -8.58
N GLN A 148 11.93 -3.39 -9.61
CA GLN A 148 13.04 -3.54 -10.54
C GLN A 148 14.34 -2.89 -10.00
N LYS A 149 14.27 -2.20 -8.86
CA LYS A 149 15.41 -1.48 -8.30
C LYS A 149 16.45 -2.44 -7.71
N ASN A 150 17.63 -2.47 -8.32
CA ASN A 150 18.79 -3.16 -7.77
C ASN A 150 19.54 -2.28 -6.75
N LEU A 151 19.89 -2.86 -5.60
CA LEU A 151 20.58 -2.14 -4.52
C LEU A 151 22.10 -2.01 -4.73
N GLY A 152 22.67 -2.79 -5.67
CA GLY A 152 24.06 -2.74 -6.13
C GLY A 152 25.10 -3.28 -5.13
N LYS A 153 25.05 -2.84 -3.87
CA LYS A 153 26.02 -3.19 -2.83
C LYS A 153 25.36 -3.63 -1.53
N ALA A 154 26.08 -4.40 -0.72
CA ALA A 154 25.59 -4.91 0.56
C ALA A 154 25.19 -3.78 1.54
N GLY A 155 26.01 -2.72 1.64
CA GLY A 155 25.76 -1.58 2.53
C GLY A 155 24.44 -0.86 2.28
N SER A 156 23.93 -0.86 1.03
CA SER A 156 22.62 -0.30 0.71
C SER A 156 21.48 -0.98 1.47
N LYS A 157 21.58 -2.29 1.76
CA LYS A 157 20.61 -2.99 2.62
C LYS A 157 20.68 -2.53 4.07
N CYS A 158 21.88 -2.26 4.57
CA CYS A 158 22.08 -1.74 5.92
C CYS A 158 21.47 -0.34 6.08
N TRP A 159 21.60 0.55 5.08
CA TRP A 159 20.96 1.88 5.09
C TRP A 159 19.43 1.81 5.20
N LEU A 160 18.82 0.75 4.65
CA LEU A 160 17.39 0.48 4.78
C LEU A 160 16.99 -0.08 6.15
N GLY A 161 17.96 -0.34 7.04
CA GLY A 161 17.75 -0.92 8.37
C GLY A 161 17.72 -2.44 8.41
N LYS A 162 18.04 -3.12 7.29
CA LYS A 162 18.10 -4.58 7.18
C LYS A 162 19.50 -5.06 7.56
N ARG A 163 19.60 -5.92 8.57
CA ARG A 163 20.85 -6.57 8.99
C ARG A 163 21.09 -7.83 8.15
N PRO A 164 22.36 -8.27 8.01
CA PRO A 164 22.64 -9.57 7.42
C PRO A 164 21.95 -10.68 8.22
N ILE A 165 21.41 -11.67 7.52
CA ILE A 165 20.78 -12.86 8.10
C ILE A 165 21.67 -14.04 7.75
N VAL A 166 22.04 -14.83 8.76
CA VAL A 166 22.86 -16.04 8.61
C VAL A 166 21.93 -17.21 8.30
N ARG A 167 22.33 -18.09 7.38
CA ARG A 167 21.55 -19.29 7.02
C ARG A 167 21.66 -20.32 8.14
N GLY A 168 20.58 -21.03 8.46
CA GLY A 168 20.59 -22.08 9.49
C GLY A 168 21.59 -23.21 9.25
N VAL A 169 21.86 -23.55 7.99
CA VAL A 169 22.78 -24.64 7.59
C VAL A 169 24.24 -24.40 8.00
N VAL A 170 24.64 -23.15 8.27
CA VAL A 170 26.00 -22.83 8.73
C VAL A 170 26.07 -22.64 10.25
N MET A 171 24.97 -22.85 10.96
CA MET A 171 24.90 -22.75 12.42
C MET A 171 25.18 -24.11 13.06
N ASN A 172 25.28 -24.16 14.38
CA ASN A 172 25.45 -25.41 15.12
C ASN A 172 24.10 -26.10 15.36
N PRO A 173 24.08 -27.41 15.69
CA PRO A 173 22.83 -28.14 15.99
C PRO A 173 22.00 -27.51 17.11
N VAL A 174 22.64 -26.82 18.06
CA VAL A 174 21.98 -26.12 19.16
C VAL A 174 21.21 -24.86 18.71
N ASP A 175 21.64 -24.24 17.60
CA ASP A 175 21.11 -22.96 17.14
C ASP A 175 20.02 -23.11 16.08
N HIS A 176 20.09 -24.16 15.25
CA HIS A 176 19.16 -24.37 14.15
C HIS A 176 18.95 -25.87 13.86
N PRO A 177 17.72 -26.32 13.51
CA PRO A 177 17.44 -27.72 13.14
C PRO A 177 18.22 -28.26 11.94
N HIS A 178 18.94 -27.42 11.21
CA HIS A 178 19.75 -27.80 10.05
C HIS A 178 21.24 -27.56 10.32
N GLY A 179 21.60 -27.24 11.56
CA GLY A 179 22.95 -26.90 11.95
C GLY A 179 23.79 -28.14 12.24
N GLY A 180 25.10 -27.99 12.10
CA GLY A 180 26.08 -29.08 12.23
C GLY A 180 26.30 -29.88 10.95
N GLY A 181 26.83 -31.11 11.13
CA GLY A 181 27.38 -31.92 10.05
C GLY A 181 28.83 -31.55 9.73
N GLU A 182 29.59 -32.51 9.21
CA GLU A 182 30.95 -32.26 8.76
C GLU A 182 30.95 -31.59 7.38
N GLY A 183 31.65 -30.47 7.25
CA GLY A 183 31.68 -29.70 6.01
C GLY A 183 30.31 -29.12 5.63
N ARG A 184 29.97 -29.14 4.34
CA ARG A 184 28.68 -28.63 3.85
C ARG A 184 27.64 -29.76 3.84
N ALA A 185 26.69 -29.71 4.77
CA ALA A 185 25.63 -30.69 4.86
C ALA A 185 24.36 -30.30 4.05
N PRO A 186 23.65 -31.28 3.45
CA PRO A 186 22.27 -31.08 2.98
C PRO A 186 21.29 -30.92 4.16
N ILE A 187 20.03 -30.58 3.90
CA ILE A 187 19.02 -30.36 4.97
C ILE A 187 18.79 -31.63 5.81
N GLY A 188 18.99 -32.83 5.23
CA GLY A 188 19.19 -34.10 5.93
C GLY A 188 18.45 -34.28 7.25
N ARG A 189 17.10 -34.22 7.22
CA ARG A 189 16.27 -34.54 8.39
C ARG A 189 16.53 -35.95 8.87
#